data_AF-A0A1A3QPI0-F1
#
_entry.id   AF-A0A1A3QPI0-F1
#
_cell.length_a   1.000
_cell.length_b   1.000
_cell.length_c   1.000
_cell.angle_alpha   90.00
_cell.angle_beta   90.00
_cell.angle_gamma   90.00
#
_symmetry.space_group_name_H-M   'P 1'
#
loop_
_entity.id
_entity.type
_entity.pdbx_description
1 polymer ?
#
loop_
_entity_poly.entity_id
_entity_poly.type
_entity_poly.pdbx_seq_one_letter_code
_entity_poly.pdbx_strand_id
1 'polypeptide(L)'
;MRSLDSDNWNSGNVNTGFGISTDSGAVNSGFGNTGTETSGFFNSATGGAIVNGQNSGFFNVGIPGSLVGPGSSGQISGLLNFGTLLSGLFSLSRLLP
;
A
#
# COMPACT_ATOMS: atom_id res chain seq x y z
N MET A 1 -29.47 -28.81 -0.88
CA MET A 1 -28.97 -27.48 -0.53
C MET A 1 -27.50 -27.43 -0.93
N ARG A 2 -27.17 -26.76 -2.04
CA ARG A 2 -25.77 -26.44 -2.34
C ARG A 2 -25.49 -25.12 -1.63
N SER A 3 -24.48 -25.10 -0.79
CA SER A 3 -23.92 -23.88 -0.22
C SER A 3 -23.57 -22.95 -1.38
N LEU A 4 -24.38 -21.93 -1.59
CA LEU A 4 -23.89 -20.69 -2.16
C LEU A 4 -23.26 -20.00 -0.97
N ASP A 5 -21.98 -20.26 -0.72
CA ASP A 5 -21.23 -19.52 0.29
C ASP A 5 -21.11 -18.09 -0.24
N SER A 6 -22.09 -17.31 0.19
CA SER A 6 -22.46 -15.94 -0.14
C SER A 6 -21.37 -14.90 0.14
N ASP A 7 -20.12 -15.30 0.37
CA ASP A 7 -19.06 -14.43 0.85
C ASP A 7 -17.72 -14.71 0.16
N ASN A 8 -17.72 -14.85 -1.16
CA ASN A 8 -16.54 -14.42 -1.91
C ASN A 8 -16.56 -12.89 -1.95
N TRP A 9 -16.27 -12.27 -0.80
CA TRP A 9 -15.82 -10.89 -0.74
C TRP A 9 -14.66 -10.76 -1.71
N ASN A 10 -15.04 -10.26 -2.88
CA ASN A 10 -14.27 -10.06 -4.08
C ASN A 10 -13.10 -9.11 -3.78
N SER A 11 -12.06 -9.63 -3.14
CA SER A 11 -10.82 -8.93 -2.84
C SER A 11 -9.86 -8.96 -4.05
N GLY A 12 -10.41 -8.93 -5.26
CA GLY A 12 -9.66 -8.45 -6.42
C GLY A 12 -9.11 -7.08 -6.07
N ASN A 13 -7.79 -6.99 -6.12
CA ASN A 13 -6.89 -6.01 -5.51
C ASN A 13 -7.07 -4.57 -6.05
N VAL A 14 -8.29 -4.08 -6.27
CA VAL A 14 -8.61 -2.88 -7.06
C VAL A 14 -10.03 -2.36 -6.86
N ASN A 15 -10.84 -3.04 -6.05
CA ASN A 15 -12.26 -2.74 -5.90
C ASN A 15 -12.50 -1.54 -4.99
N THR A 16 -12.48 -0.32 -5.55
CA THR A 16 -12.75 0.92 -4.79
C THR A 16 -14.23 1.31 -4.77
N GLY A 17 -15.14 0.42 -5.18
CA GLY A 17 -16.58 0.72 -5.34
C GLY A 17 -17.50 -0.39 -4.83
N PHE A 18 -18.72 0.00 -4.42
CA PHE A 18 -19.79 -0.94 -4.06
C PHE A 18 -20.42 -1.54 -5.32
N GLY A 19 -20.46 -2.88 -5.44
CA GLY A 19 -21.14 -3.57 -6.55
C GLY A 19 -20.30 -3.96 -7.78
N ILE A 20 -18.97 -3.86 -7.71
CA ILE A 20 -18.08 -4.31 -8.80
C ILE A 20 -17.73 -5.79 -8.62
N SER A 21 -17.98 -6.59 -9.66
CA SER A 21 -17.82 -8.06 -9.64
C SER A 21 -16.74 -8.58 -10.59
N THR A 22 -15.84 -7.73 -11.07
CA THR A 22 -14.77 -8.07 -12.03
C THR A 22 -13.39 -7.83 -11.44
N ASP A 23 -12.47 -8.77 -11.63
CA ASP A 23 -11.03 -8.59 -11.37
C ASP A 23 -10.46 -7.59 -12.40
N SER A 24 -9.84 -6.50 -11.94
CA SER A 24 -9.37 -5.42 -12.83
C SER A 24 -7.87 -5.46 -13.15
N GLY A 25 -7.13 -6.45 -12.64
CA GLY A 25 -5.73 -6.68 -13.00
C GLY A 25 -4.76 -5.52 -12.66
N ALA A 26 -5.18 -4.54 -11.85
CA ALA A 26 -4.33 -3.39 -11.56
C ALA A 26 -3.37 -3.63 -10.38
N VAL A 27 -2.28 -2.88 -10.43
CA VAL A 27 -1.12 -3.00 -9.56
C VAL A 27 -1.42 -2.50 -8.13
N ASN A 28 -2.61 -1.93 -7.83
CA ASN A 28 -2.91 -1.26 -6.55
C ASN A 28 -4.31 -1.58 -6.04
N SER A 29 -4.45 -1.93 -4.74
CA SER A 29 -5.75 -2.13 -4.05
C SER A 29 -6.12 -1.03 -3.09
N GLY A 30 -7.41 -0.94 -2.80
CA GLY A 30 -7.95 -0.03 -1.79
C GLY A 30 -8.03 1.42 -2.27
N PHE A 31 -8.42 2.33 -1.39
CA PHE A 31 -8.89 3.67 -1.77
C PHE A 31 -7.77 4.72 -1.72
N GLY A 32 -7.67 5.56 -2.77
CA GLY A 32 -6.86 6.78 -2.74
C GLY A 32 -5.35 6.57 -2.66
N ASN A 33 -4.85 5.43 -3.14
CA ASN A 33 -3.43 5.10 -3.11
C ASN A 33 -2.68 5.64 -4.35
N THR A 34 -1.43 6.08 -4.15
CA THR A 34 -0.51 6.53 -5.20
C THR A 34 0.79 5.72 -5.14
N GLY A 35 1.31 5.29 -6.29
CA GLY A 35 2.50 4.42 -6.41
C GLY A 35 2.14 3.08 -7.07
N THR A 36 3.05 2.11 -7.04
CA THR A 36 2.85 0.74 -7.57
C THR A 36 2.70 -0.27 -6.43
N GLU A 37 1.95 -1.35 -6.58
CA GLU A 37 1.87 -2.44 -5.59
C GLU A 37 1.39 -1.96 -4.20
N THR A 38 0.59 -0.89 -4.18
CA THR A 38 0.10 -0.28 -2.95
C THR A 38 -1.31 -0.75 -2.62
N SER A 39 -1.54 -1.10 -1.36
CA SER A 39 -2.81 -1.58 -0.82
C SER A 39 -3.29 -0.73 0.36
N GLY A 40 -4.58 -0.77 0.71
CA GLY A 40 -5.13 -0.08 1.89
C GLY A 40 -5.73 1.29 1.57
N PHE A 41 -5.53 2.30 2.43
CA PHE A 41 -6.20 3.60 2.29
C PHE A 41 -5.21 4.77 2.33
N PHE A 42 -5.28 5.63 1.32
CA PHE A 42 -4.54 6.91 1.24
C PHE A 42 -3.03 6.78 1.44
N ASN A 43 -2.42 5.70 0.97
CA ASN A 43 -0.98 5.53 0.95
C ASN A 43 -0.39 6.20 -0.30
N SER A 44 0.75 6.87 -0.16
CA SER A 44 1.44 7.53 -1.27
C SER A 44 2.88 7.07 -1.31
N ALA A 45 3.46 6.84 -2.47
CA ALA A 45 4.89 6.63 -2.65
C ALA A 45 5.37 7.41 -3.88
N THR A 46 6.35 8.30 -3.70
CA THR A 46 6.84 9.18 -4.77
C THR A 46 8.32 9.50 -4.64
N GLY A 47 8.94 9.97 -5.72
CA GLY A 47 10.33 10.43 -5.78
C GLY A 47 11.42 9.35 -5.93
N GLY A 48 11.08 8.06 -5.90
CA GLY A 48 12.04 6.99 -6.15
C GLY A 48 12.50 7.01 -7.63
N ALA A 49 13.78 6.72 -7.88
CA ALA A 49 14.32 6.66 -9.23
C ALA A 49 14.03 5.33 -9.93
N ILE A 50 13.70 4.27 -9.17
CA ILE A 50 13.49 2.90 -9.67
C ILE A 50 12.13 2.36 -9.20
N VAL A 51 11.79 2.52 -7.90
CA VAL A 51 10.57 1.96 -7.30
C VAL A 51 9.85 3.01 -6.47
N ASN A 52 8.53 3.12 -6.67
CA ASN A 52 7.66 4.08 -5.97
C ASN A 52 6.38 3.36 -5.51
N GLY A 53 6.44 2.58 -4.43
CA GLY A 53 5.33 1.68 -4.14
C GLY A 53 5.49 0.73 -2.98
N GLN A 54 4.75 -0.37 -3.01
CA GLN A 54 4.78 -1.47 -2.03
C GLN A 54 4.35 -1.03 -0.63
N ASN A 55 3.37 -0.13 -0.55
CA ASN A 55 2.82 0.35 0.71
C ASN A 55 1.54 -0.42 1.09
N SER A 56 1.32 -0.65 2.37
CA SER A 56 0.09 -1.26 2.90
C SER A 56 -0.36 -0.60 4.20
N GLY A 57 -1.66 -0.63 4.48
CA GLY A 57 -2.24 -0.02 5.68
C GLY A 57 -2.87 1.34 5.40
N PHE A 58 -2.62 2.34 6.23
CA PHE A 58 -3.36 3.62 6.21
C PHE A 58 -2.42 4.82 6.28
N PHE A 59 -2.60 5.77 5.36
CA PHE A 59 -1.96 7.09 5.36
C PHE A 59 -0.41 7.06 5.41
N ASN A 60 0.21 6.03 4.84
CA ASN A 60 1.67 5.96 4.76
C ASN A 60 2.19 6.83 3.61
N VAL A 61 3.30 7.52 3.82
CA VAL A 61 3.97 8.37 2.82
C VAL A 61 5.40 7.88 2.58
N GLY A 62 5.58 7.25 1.42
CA GLY A 62 6.83 6.88 0.81
C GLY A 62 7.55 8.11 0.25
N ILE A 63 8.72 8.40 0.80
CA ILE A 63 9.69 9.33 0.22
C ILE A 63 11.05 8.65 0.12
N PRO A 64 11.89 8.99 -0.88
CA PRO A 64 13.19 8.36 -1.04
C PRO A 64 14.05 8.61 0.19
N GLY A 65 14.51 7.53 0.81
CA GLY A 65 15.35 7.60 1.99
C GLY A 65 16.83 7.60 1.63
N SER A 66 17.65 8.31 2.42
CA SER A 66 19.12 8.25 2.30
C SER A 66 19.68 6.83 2.48
N LEU A 67 19.06 6.01 3.34
CA LEU A 67 19.53 4.66 3.70
C LEU A 67 19.58 3.66 2.52
N VAL A 68 18.69 3.82 1.53
CA VAL A 68 18.61 2.94 0.35
C VAL A 68 18.96 3.71 -0.93
N GLY A 69 19.39 4.97 -0.79
CA GLY A 69 19.62 5.90 -1.89
C GLY A 69 18.31 6.39 -2.55
N PRO A 70 18.43 7.26 -3.57
CA PRO A 70 17.26 7.84 -4.25
C PRO A 70 16.48 6.82 -5.09
N GLY A 71 16.91 5.55 -5.13
CA GLY A 71 16.35 4.50 -5.99
C GLY A 71 14.97 4.01 -5.58
N SER A 72 14.64 3.97 -4.28
CA SER A 72 13.38 3.41 -3.79
C SER A 72 12.63 4.38 -2.90
N SER A 73 11.31 4.43 -3.09
CA SER A 73 10.35 5.15 -2.27
C SER A 73 9.18 4.23 -1.92
N GLY A 74 8.88 4.09 -0.63
CA GLY A 74 7.81 3.24 -0.13
C GLY A 74 8.32 2.01 0.62
N GLN A 75 7.73 0.83 0.38
CA GLN A 75 7.94 -0.38 1.19
C GLN A 75 7.54 -0.16 2.66
N ILE A 76 6.34 0.38 2.85
CA ILE A 76 5.85 0.80 4.15
C ILE A 76 4.62 0.00 4.55
N SER A 77 4.55 -0.46 5.79
CA SER A 77 3.34 -1.11 6.33
C SER A 77 2.90 -0.48 7.66
N GLY A 78 1.59 -0.34 7.85
CA GLY A 78 1.01 0.12 9.12
C GLY A 78 0.28 1.46 9.01
N LEU A 79 0.42 2.33 10.02
CA LEU A 79 -0.35 3.58 10.14
C LEU A 79 0.57 4.79 10.23
N LEU A 80 0.35 5.77 9.34
CA LEU A 80 0.96 7.11 9.39
C LEU A 80 2.49 7.10 9.45
N ASN A 81 3.13 6.19 8.71
CA ASN A 81 4.58 6.19 8.59
C ASN A 81 5.04 7.12 7.45
N PHE A 82 6.18 7.78 7.63
CA PHE A 82 6.84 8.66 6.67
C PHE A 82 8.29 8.21 6.44
N GLY A 83 8.67 7.88 5.20
CA GLY A 83 10.03 7.44 4.87
C GLY A 83 10.09 6.35 3.80
N THR A 84 11.00 5.38 3.94
CA THR A 84 11.12 4.17 3.09
C THR A 84 11.61 3.02 3.95
N LEU A 85 11.17 1.78 3.67
CA LEU A 85 11.46 0.57 4.45
C LEU A 85 11.03 0.68 5.91
N LEU A 86 9.78 1.05 6.16
CA LEU A 86 9.25 1.27 7.50
C LEU A 86 8.09 0.34 7.79
N SER A 87 7.95 -0.05 9.04
CA SER A 87 6.77 -0.74 9.52
C SER A 87 6.31 -0.16 10.85
N GLY A 88 5.02 -0.31 11.14
CA GLY A 88 4.43 0.03 12.44
C GLY A 88 3.65 1.34 12.43
N LEU A 89 3.87 2.16 13.46
CA LEU A 89 3.13 3.39 13.74
C LEU A 89 4.11 4.58 13.80
N PHE A 90 3.82 5.64 13.06
CA PHE A 90 4.57 6.91 13.10
C PHE A 90 6.09 6.76 12.91
N SER A 91 6.54 5.82 12.08
CA SER A 91 7.97 5.59 11.78
C SER A 91 8.84 5.23 13.00
N LEU A 92 8.25 4.75 14.10
CA LEU A 92 8.98 4.42 15.34
C LEU A 92 9.93 3.22 15.21
N SER A 93 9.83 2.43 14.15
CA SER A 93 10.75 1.31 13.87
C SER A 93 12.20 1.74 13.66
N ARG A 94 12.50 3.05 13.55
CA ARG A 94 13.86 3.60 13.51
C ARG A 94 14.39 4.08 14.87
N LEU A 95 13.62 3.93 15.94
CA LEU A 95 13.97 4.49 17.25
C LEU A 95 14.88 3.56 18.08
N LEU A 96 14.94 2.26 17.75
CA LEU A 96 15.92 1.34 18.34
C LEU A 96 16.84 0.78 17.24
N PRO A 97 18.18 0.80 17.45
CA PRO A 97 19.14 0.18 16.54
C PRO A 97 19.06 -1.34 16.52
#